data_AF-A0A420D8G4-F1
#
_entry.id   AF-A0A420D8G4-F1
#
_cell.length_a   1.000
_cell.length_b   1.000
_cell.length_c   1.000
_cell.angle_alpha   90.00
_cell.angle_beta   90.00
_cell.angle_gamma   90.00
#
_symmetry.space_group_name_H-M   'P 1'
#
loop_
_entity.id
_entity.type
_entity.pdbx_description
1 polymer ?
#
loop_
_entity_poly.entity_id
_entity_poly.type
_entity_poly.pdbx_seq_one_letter_code
_entity_poly.pdbx_strand_id
1 'polypeptide(L)'
;MKERKGLGSIIVFYAIAILFRFLAVKTHLFDFTDNEFIKILLRGIGPAIGALVSVKLFNISLKLSLKGNYRNLFLPLLVFWIFPVVLIGTVSYIQQGQFPFVLLFTVLIYGLLEEIGWRGFLQEQLKDLPKLQSIIIIAVLWFIWHLNFEFTASNMIFLGVLFLGTWGIGKVYSKTYSLLSVAGFHSLNNFFRNGLYQTELILIAVLLVIWIGFIIRYDSYKKYQDIQ
;
A
#
# COMPACT_ATOMS: atom_id res chain seq x y z
N MET A 1 21.93 21.88 -4.12
CA MET A 1 20.58 22.17 -4.70
C MET A 1 19.71 20.92 -4.84
N LYS A 2 20.26 19.77 -5.28
CA LYS A 2 19.53 18.49 -5.40
C LYS A 2 19.04 17.94 -4.03
N GLU A 3 19.89 17.99 -3.00
CA GLU A 3 19.52 17.56 -1.63
C GLU A 3 18.44 18.42 -0.98
N ARG A 4 18.51 19.75 -1.14
CA ARG A 4 17.48 20.69 -0.63
C ARG A 4 16.12 20.46 -1.28
N LYS A 5 16.08 20.09 -2.57
CA LYS A 5 14.83 19.69 -3.27
C LYS A 5 14.30 18.34 -2.75
N GLY A 6 15.18 17.38 -2.48
CA GLY A 6 14.80 16.09 -1.91
C GLY A 6 14.09 16.22 -0.57
N LEU A 7 14.73 16.86 0.41
CA LEU A 7 14.16 17.03 1.75
C LEU A 7 12.87 17.87 1.74
N GLY A 8 12.86 18.98 0.99
CA GLY A 8 11.67 19.83 0.87
C GLY A 8 10.45 19.08 0.31
N SER A 9 10.67 18.22 -0.68
CA SER A 9 9.59 17.41 -1.28
C SER A 9 9.02 16.36 -0.32
N ILE A 10 9.87 15.75 0.52
CA ILE A 10 9.46 14.79 1.55
C ILE A 10 8.64 15.52 2.64
N ILE A 11 9.06 16.70 3.06
CA ILE A 11 8.34 17.51 4.06
C ILE A 11 6.94 17.87 3.54
N VAL A 12 6.82 18.40 2.32
CA VAL A 12 5.52 18.76 1.73
C VAL A 12 4.63 17.53 1.58
N PHE A 13 5.18 16.42 1.09
CA PHE A 13 4.46 15.15 0.95
C PHE A 13 3.87 14.73 2.30
N TYR A 14 4.71 14.70 3.32
CA TYR A 14 4.33 14.16 4.62
C TYR A 14 3.38 15.09 5.38
N ALA A 15 3.57 16.41 5.27
CA ALA A 15 2.66 17.41 5.83
C ALA A 15 1.24 17.27 5.26
N ILE A 16 1.11 17.07 3.96
CA ILE A 16 -0.19 16.82 3.33
C ILE A 16 -0.76 15.46 3.75
N ALA A 17 0.06 14.42 3.74
CA ALA A 17 -0.38 13.08 4.14
C ALA A 17 -0.96 13.06 5.56
N ILE A 18 -0.24 13.64 6.53
CA ILE A 18 -0.68 13.69 7.93
C ILE A 18 -1.86 14.64 8.13
N LEU A 19 -1.92 15.77 7.42
CA LEU A 19 -3.06 16.69 7.47
C LEU A 19 -4.34 16.00 7.04
N PHE A 20 -4.35 15.33 5.88
CA PHE A 20 -5.54 14.61 5.41
C PHE A 20 -5.96 13.51 6.36
N ARG A 21 -4.99 12.80 6.95
CA ARG A 21 -5.29 11.77 7.95
C ARG A 21 -5.88 12.35 9.22
N PHE A 22 -5.34 13.46 9.71
CA PHE A 22 -5.89 14.20 10.84
C PHE A 22 -7.33 14.67 10.56
N LEU A 23 -7.57 15.29 9.41
CA LEU A 23 -8.89 15.73 8.98
C LEU A 23 -9.88 14.56 8.87
N ALA A 24 -9.42 13.36 8.49
CA ALA A 24 -10.27 12.19 8.33
C ALA A 24 -10.62 11.45 9.63
N VAL A 25 -9.81 11.59 10.68
CA VAL A 25 -9.96 10.76 11.90
C VAL A 25 -10.04 11.55 13.21
N LYS A 26 -9.71 12.85 13.20
CA LYS A 26 -9.71 13.71 14.39
C LYS A 26 -10.66 14.91 14.26
N THR A 27 -11.31 15.09 13.11
CA THR A 27 -12.29 16.16 12.90
C THR A 27 -13.56 15.62 12.24
N HIS A 28 -14.61 16.44 12.21
CA HIS A 28 -15.88 16.14 11.54
C HIS A 28 -15.90 16.61 10.07
N LEU A 29 -14.76 17.03 9.51
CA LEU A 29 -14.73 17.63 8.17
C LEU A 29 -15.25 16.68 7.08
N PHE A 30 -15.02 15.38 7.24
CA PHE A 30 -15.45 14.35 6.29
C PHE A 30 -16.76 13.65 6.67
N ASP A 31 -17.52 14.21 7.62
CA ASP A 31 -18.86 13.73 7.98
C ASP A 31 -19.97 14.27 7.04
N PHE A 32 -19.59 14.82 5.88
CA PHE A 32 -20.54 15.24 4.84
C PHE A 32 -21.22 14.07 4.10
N THR A 33 -20.79 12.83 4.36
CA THR A 33 -21.34 11.62 3.75
C THR A 33 -21.45 10.50 4.78
N ASP A 34 -22.54 9.75 4.74
CA ASP A 34 -22.72 8.53 5.56
C ASP A 34 -22.15 7.28 4.87
N ASN A 35 -21.63 7.41 3.65
CA ASN A 35 -21.09 6.28 2.91
C ASN A 35 -19.73 5.83 3.50
N GLU A 36 -19.73 4.68 4.16
CA GLU A 36 -18.54 4.11 4.80
C GLU A 36 -17.38 3.88 3.82
N PHE A 37 -17.67 3.49 2.57
CA PHE A 37 -16.65 3.27 1.53
C PHE A 37 -15.91 4.56 1.19
N ILE A 38 -16.64 5.66 1.07
CA ILE A 38 -16.02 6.98 0.86
C ILE A 38 -15.17 7.37 2.06
N LYS A 39 -15.67 7.17 3.30
CA LYS A 39 -14.90 7.45 4.52
C LYS A 39 -13.59 6.65 4.56
N ILE A 40 -13.61 5.37 4.15
CA ILE A 40 -12.40 4.54 4.06
C ILE A 40 -11.40 5.18 3.09
N LEU A 41 -11.82 5.54 1.88
CA LEU A 41 -10.93 6.13 0.88
C LEU A 41 -10.35 7.48 1.36
N LEU A 42 -11.17 8.33 1.96
CA LEU A 42 -10.73 9.64 2.50
C LEU A 42 -9.68 9.48 3.61
N ARG A 43 -9.74 8.40 4.41
CA ARG A 43 -8.72 8.11 5.42
C ARG A 43 -7.35 7.74 4.84
N GLY A 44 -7.29 7.30 3.58
CA GLY A 44 -6.08 6.83 2.91
C GLY A 44 -5.60 7.69 1.73
N ILE A 45 -6.34 8.73 1.35
CA ILE A 45 -6.03 9.53 0.15
C ILE A 45 -4.84 10.49 0.34
N GLY A 46 -4.52 10.85 1.58
CA GLY A 46 -3.49 11.84 1.92
C GLY A 46 -2.12 11.58 1.27
N PRO A 47 -1.53 10.36 1.39
CA PRO A 47 -0.27 10.02 0.74
C PRO A 47 -0.26 10.23 -0.78
N ALA A 48 -1.33 9.83 -1.48
CA ALA A 48 -1.44 10.05 -2.93
C ALA A 48 -1.43 11.55 -3.28
N ILE A 49 -2.25 12.36 -2.60
CA ILE A 49 -2.32 13.81 -2.84
C ILE A 49 -0.98 14.47 -2.52
N GLY A 50 -0.39 14.13 -1.37
CA GLY A 50 0.93 14.64 -0.97
C GLY A 50 2.00 14.35 -2.00
N ALA A 51 2.00 13.14 -2.56
CA ALA A 51 2.96 12.76 -3.60
C ALA A 51 2.76 13.58 -4.88
N LEU A 52 1.51 13.67 -5.37
CA LEU A 52 1.20 14.42 -6.60
C LEU A 52 1.54 15.91 -6.47
N VAL A 53 1.25 16.52 -5.30
CA VAL A 53 1.60 17.91 -5.03
C VAL A 53 3.12 18.10 -4.98
N SER A 54 3.85 17.25 -4.24
CA SER A 54 5.31 17.33 -4.18
C SER A 54 5.96 17.14 -5.56
N VAL A 55 5.45 16.22 -6.36
CA VAL A 55 5.92 16.00 -7.72
C VAL A 55 5.80 17.25 -8.58
N LYS A 56 4.61 17.86 -8.56
CA LYS A 56 4.34 19.06 -9.35
C LYS A 56 5.14 20.25 -8.85
N LEU A 57 5.22 20.45 -7.53
CA LEU A 57 5.88 21.61 -6.93
C LEU A 57 7.41 21.58 -7.11
N PHE A 58 8.02 20.40 -7.02
CA PHE A 58 9.47 20.24 -7.09
C PHE A 58 9.99 19.71 -8.44
N ASN A 59 9.09 19.51 -9.41
CA ASN A 59 9.38 18.94 -10.74
C ASN A 59 10.13 17.60 -10.66
N ILE A 60 9.59 16.67 -9.85
CA ILE A 60 10.19 15.35 -9.63
C ILE A 60 9.69 14.38 -10.70
N SER A 61 10.61 13.67 -11.37
CA SER A 61 10.25 12.58 -12.26
C SER A 61 9.93 11.32 -11.45
N LEU A 62 8.65 10.93 -11.37
CA LEU A 62 8.27 9.64 -10.80
C LEU A 62 8.19 8.54 -11.84
N LYS A 63 8.49 7.32 -11.39
CA LYS A 63 8.24 6.08 -12.13
C LYS A 63 6.99 5.39 -11.59
N LEU A 64 5.85 6.09 -11.59
CA LEU A 64 4.57 5.50 -11.23
C LEU A 64 4.06 4.63 -12.38
N SER A 65 3.75 3.37 -12.11
CA SER A 65 3.16 2.47 -13.10
C SER A 65 2.20 1.50 -12.44
N LEU A 66 0.94 1.48 -12.90
CA LEU A 66 -0.05 0.51 -12.44
C LEU A 66 0.36 -0.91 -12.81
N LYS A 67 0.92 -1.11 -14.02
CA LYS A 67 1.39 -2.41 -14.50
C LYS A 67 2.82 -2.76 -14.10
N GLY A 68 3.63 -1.77 -13.72
CA GLY A 68 5.06 -1.97 -13.53
C GLY A 68 5.78 -2.58 -14.75
N ASN A 69 6.56 -3.63 -14.50
CA ASN A 69 7.33 -4.38 -15.48
C ASN A 69 6.59 -5.60 -16.06
N TYR A 70 5.30 -5.77 -15.74
CA TYR A 70 4.47 -6.82 -16.33
C TYR A 70 4.16 -6.53 -17.81
N ARG A 71 3.96 -7.60 -18.59
CA ARG A 71 3.72 -7.55 -20.04
C ARG A 71 2.51 -6.67 -20.39
N ASN A 72 1.46 -6.73 -19.57
CA ASN A 72 0.26 -5.91 -19.70
C ASN A 72 -0.34 -5.59 -18.33
N LEU A 73 -1.31 -4.67 -18.30
CA LEU A 73 -2.02 -4.25 -17.09
C LEU A 73 -2.94 -5.34 -16.52
N PHE A 74 -3.50 -6.19 -17.38
CA PHE A 74 -4.43 -7.25 -16.98
C PHE A 74 -3.78 -8.26 -16.04
N LEU A 75 -2.50 -8.57 -16.24
CA LEU A 75 -1.80 -9.57 -15.45
C LEU A 75 -1.75 -9.22 -13.95
N PRO A 76 -1.20 -8.07 -13.52
CA PRO A 76 -1.23 -7.70 -12.11
C PRO A 76 -2.64 -7.42 -11.59
N LEU A 77 -3.57 -6.93 -12.42
CA LEU A 77 -4.97 -6.76 -12.05
C LEU A 77 -5.61 -8.12 -11.68
N LEU A 78 -5.45 -9.14 -12.52
CA LEU A 78 -6.01 -10.46 -12.27
C LEU A 78 -5.41 -11.11 -11.02
N VAL A 79 -4.08 -11.08 -10.89
CA VAL A 79 -3.37 -11.80 -9.83
C VAL A 79 -3.51 -11.13 -8.46
N PHE A 80 -3.38 -9.81 -8.39
CA PHE A 80 -3.30 -9.09 -7.11
C PHE A 80 -4.60 -8.41 -6.69
N TRP A 81 -5.61 -8.32 -7.57
CA TRP A 81 -6.89 -7.68 -7.28
C TRP A 81 -8.08 -8.62 -7.49
N ILE A 82 -8.25 -9.17 -8.69
CA ILE A 82 -9.41 -10.03 -8.97
C ILE A 82 -9.34 -11.33 -8.17
N PHE A 83 -8.19 -12.02 -8.20
CA PHE A 83 -8.00 -13.28 -7.49
C PHE A 83 -8.26 -13.19 -5.97
N PRO A 84 -7.68 -12.25 -5.19
CA PRO A 84 -8.00 -12.15 -3.77
C PRO A 84 -9.46 -11.78 -3.52
N VAL A 85 -10.08 -10.93 -4.36
CA VAL A 85 -11.51 -10.59 -4.20
C VAL A 85 -12.38 -11.83 -4.36
N VAL A 86 -12.13 -12.63 -5.41
CA VAL A 86 -12.87 -13.87 -5.65
C VAL A 86 -12.61 -14.89 -4.54
N LEU A 87 -11.35 -15.09 -4.14
CA LEU A 87 -10.98 -16.06 -3.11
C LEU A 87 -11.61 -15.71 -1.76
N ILE A 88 -11.35 -14.48 -1.26
CA ILE A 88 -11.84 -14.02 0.04
C ILE A 88 -13.37 -13.90 0.02
N GLY A 89 -13.94 -13.33 -1.05
CA GLY A 89 -15.37 -13.16 -1.19
C GLY A 89 -16.13 -14.49 -1.24
N THR A 90 -15.56 -15.52 -1.88
CA THR A 90 -16.16 -16.87 -1.90
C THR A 90 -16.15 -17.50 -0.51
N VAL A 91 -15.03 -17.40 0.22
CA VAL A 91 -14.96 -17.92 1.60
C VAL A 91 -15.94 -17.18 2.50
N SER A 92 -16.02 -15.85 2.39
CA SER A 92 -16.99 -15.04 3.13
C SER A 92 -18.44 -15.42 2.79
N TYR A 93 -18.74 -15.67 1.51
CA TYR A 93 -20.07 -16.12 1.09
C TYR A 93 -20.44 -17.49 1.68
N ILE A 94 -19.51 -18.44 1.70
CA ILE A 94 -19.74 -19.76 2.28
C ILE A 94 -19.98 -19.67 3.80
N GLN A 95 -19.24 -18.81 4.50
CA GLN A 95 -19.30 -18.71 5.96
C GLN A 95 -20.45 -17.84 6.48
N GLN A 96 -20.79 -16.77 5.75
CA GLN A 96 -21.64 -15.68 6.22
C GLN A 96 -22.81 -15.37 5.27
N GLY A 97 -22.90 -16.06 4.13
CA GLY A 97 -23.96 -15.86 3.13
C GLY A 97 -23.83 -14.55 2.34
N GLN A 98 -22.73 -13.81 2.48
CA GLN A 98 -22.52 -12.52 1.84
C GLN A 98 -21.19 -12.48 1.09
N PHE A 99 -21.21 -11.93 -0.12
CA PHE A 99 -20.00 -11.64 -0.89
C PHE A 99 -19.73 -10.12 -0.80
N PRO A 100 -18.78 -9.65 0.04
CA PRO A 100 -18.57 -8.24 0.30
C PRO A 100 -17.76 -7.53 -0.81
N PHE A 101 -18.20 -7.64 -2.06
CA PHE A 101 -17.47 -7.21 -3.26
C PHE A 101 -16.99 -5.74 -3.16
N VAL A 102 -17.91 -4.83 -2.82
CA VAL A 102 -17.63 -3.38 -2.75
C VAL A 102 -16.56 -3.07 -1.70
N LEU A 103 -16.62 -3.74 -0.54
CA LEU A 103 -15.66 -3.57 0.54
C LEU A 103 -14.26 -4.05 0.12
N LEU A 104 -14.16 -5.24 -0.48
CA LEU A 104 -12.88 -5.80 -0.90
C LEU A 104 -12.18 -4.91 -1.93
N PHE A 105 -12.93 -4.40 -2.92
CA PHE A 105 -12.37 -3.44 -3.88
C PHE A 105 -12.04 -2.08 -3.25
N THR A 106 -12.84 -1.60 -2.31
CA THR A 106 -12.55 -0.35 -1.59
C THR A 106 -11.25 -0.45 -0.81
N VAL A 107 -10.98 -1.60 -0.17
CA VAL A 107 -9.72 -1.88 0.53
C VAL A 107 -8.53 -1.86 -0.44
N LEU A 108 -8.67 -2.45 -1.63
CA LEU A 108 -7.62 -2.43 -2.66
C LEU A 108 -7.32 -1.00 -3.16
N ILE A 109 -8.37 -0.21 -3.39
CA ILE A 109 -8.22 1.20 -3.79
C ILE A 109 -7.60 2.01 -2.65
N TYR A 110 -8.01 1.80 -1.42
CA TYR A 110 -7.40 2.40 -0.23
C TYR A 110 -5.89 2.11 -0.17
N GLY A 111 -5.50 0.83 -0.31
CA GLY A 111 -4.09 0.44 -0.37
C GLY A 111 -3.36 1.11 -1.53
N LEU A 112 -3.96 1.18 -2.72
CA LEU A 112 -3.37 1.88 -3.87
C LEU A 112 -3.10 3.36 -3.59
N LEU A 113 -4.05 4.06 -2.97
CA LEU A 113 -3.89 5.48 -2.61
C LEU A 113 -2.72 5.70 -1.63
N GLU A 114 -2.60 4.84 -0.63
CA GLU A 114 -1.45 4.87 0.28
C GLU A 114 -0.13 4.59 -0.47
N GLU A 115 -0.10 3.54 -1.29
CA GLU A 115 1.12 3.07 -1.96
C GLU A 115 1.65 4.01 -3.04
N ILE A 116 0.80 4.83 -3.67
CA ILE A 116 1.25 5.93 -4.54
C ILE A 116 2.19 6.87 -3.76
N GLY A 117 1.86 7.15 -2.50
CA GLY A 117 2.69 7.97 -1.63
C GLY A 117 3.89 7.24 -1.07
N TRP A 118 3.68 6.09 -0.42
CA TRP A 118 4.74 5.39 0.30
C TRP A 118 5.80 4.77 -0.60
N ARG A 119 5.38 4.03 -1.64
CA ARG A 119 6.28 3.31 -2.54
C ARG A 119 6.54 4.11 -3.81
N GLY A 120 5.49 4.67 -4.39
CA GLY A 120 5.55 5.44 -5.62
C GLY A 120 6.35 6.75 -5.50
N PHE A 121 6.37 7.37 -4.32
CA PHE A 121 7.07 8.63 -4.06
C PHE A 121 8.15 8.51 -2.99
N LEU A 122 7.80 8.23 -1.73
CA LEU A 122 8.72 8.34 -0.59
C LEU A 122 9.89 7.36 -0.70
N GLN A 123 9.62 6.10 -1.02
CA GLN A 123 10.68 5.10 -1.23
C GLN A 123 11.64 5.50 -2.36
N GLU A 124 11.13 6.09 -3.45
CA GLU A 124 11.97 6.60 -4.55
C GLU A 124 12.82 7.80 -4.14
N GLN A 125 12.33 8.67 -3.24
CA GLN A 125 13.12 9.79 -2.71
C GLN A 125 14.21 9.33 -1.73
N LEU A 126 14.02 8.18 -1.08
CA LEU A 126 14.94 7.62 -0.09
C LEU A 126 15.86 6.52 -0.65
N LYS A 127 15.82 6.24 -1.95
CA LYS A 127 16.52 5.09 -2.56
C LYS A 127 18.05 5.18 -2.51
N ASP A 128 18.59 6.38 -2.40
CA ASP A 128 20.03 6.62 -2.31
C ASP A 128 20.57 6.40 -0.89
N LEU A 129 19.68 6.24 0.10
CA LEU A 129 20.06 5.90 1.48
C LEU A 129 20.31 4.39 1.63
N PRO A 130 21.11 3.99 2.64
CA PRO A 130 21.18 2.60 3.07
C PRO A 130 19.79 2.00 3.28
N LYS A 131 19.60 0.78 2.75
CA LYS A 131 18.29 0.13 2.71
C LYS A 131 17.58 0.09 4.07
N LEU A 132 18.31 -0.22 5.14
CA LEU A 132 17.76 -0.26 6.49
C LEU A 132 17.30 1.13 6.96
N GLN A 133 18.05 2.18 6.65
CA GLN A 133 17.68 3.55 7.00
C GLN A 133 16.40 3.98 6.28
N SER A 134 16.29 3.70 4.98
CA SER A 134 15.06 3.97 4.21
C SER A 134 13.84 3.24 4.80
N ILE A 135 14.00 1.96 5.17
CA ILE A 135 12.93 1.17 5.81
C ILE A 135 12.52 1.78 7.15
N ILE A 136 13.48 2.14 8.01
CA ILE A 136 13.18 2.75 9.31
C ILE A 136 12.43 4.07 9.13
N ILE A 137 12.89 4.95 8.23
CA ILE A 137 12.26 6.24 7.97
C ILE A 137 10.82 6.05 7.51
N ILE A 138 10.59 5.19 6.51
CA ILE A 138 9.24 4.96 5.98
C ILE A 138 8.34 4.34 7.06
N ALA A 139 8.82 3.35 7.81
CA ALA A 139 8.02 2.69 8.86
C ALA A 139 7.63 3.67 9.98
N VAL A 140 8.54 4.53 10.42
CA VAL A 140 8.27 5.55 11.44
C VAL A 140 7.29 6.60 10.94
N LEU A 141 7.50 7.13 9.73
CA LEU A 141 6.58 8.10 9.13
C LEU A 141 5.20 7.48 8.91
N TRP A 142 5.14 6.23 8.44
CA TRP A 142 3.88 5.53 8.25
C TRP A 142 3.17 5.26 9.59
N PHE A 143 3.91 4.92 10.65
CA PHE A 143 3.35 4.77 12.01
C PHE A 143 2.78 6.08 12.55
N ILE A 144 3.56 7.16 12.50
CA ILE A 144 3.13 8.50 12.96
C ILE A 144 1.90 8.96 12.17
N TRP A 145 1.86 8.70 10.86
CA TRP A 145 0.72 9.02 10.03
C TRP A 145 -0.59 8.41 10.56
N HIS A 146 -0.57 7.22 11.17
CA HIS A 146 -1.79 6.61 11.72
C HIS A 146 -2.39 7.35 12.92
N LEU A 147 -1.65 8.27 13.55
CA LEU A 147 -2.06 9.07 14.72
C LEU A 147 -2.40 8.25 15.99
N ASN A 148 -1.78 7.07 16.13
CA ASN A 148 -1.95 6.16 17.26
C ASN A 148 -0.74 6.24 18.21
N PHE A 149 -0.69 7.28 19.06
CA PHE A 149 0.51 7.61 19.85
C PHE A 149 0.54 7.01 21.25
N GLU A 150 -0.51 6.30 21.67
CA GLU A 150 -0.53 5.68 22.99
C GLU A 150 0.53 4.59 23.10
N PHE A 151 1.25 4.54 24.22
CA PHE A 151 2.29 3.54 24.43
C PHE A 151 1.67 2.23 24.93
N THR A 152 1.10 1.47 23.99
CA THR A 152 0.46 0.17 24.26
C THR A 152 1.17 -0.97 23.52
N ALA A 153 1.05 -2.20 24.05
CA ALA A 153 1.57 -3.39 23.38
C ALA A 153 1.01 -3.53 21.95
N SER A 154 -0.27 -3.20 21.75
CA SER A 154 -0.91 -3.19 20.43
C SER A 154 -0.22 -2.23 19.46
N ASN A 155 0.10 -1.01 19.90
CA ASN A 155 0.78 -0.03 19.04
C ASN A 155 2.24 -0.44 18.75
N MET A 156 2.92 -1.12 19.68
CA MET A 156 4.26 -1.66 19.42
C MET A 156 4.25 -2.82 18.43
N ILE A 157 3.27 -3.73 18.53
CA ILE A 157 3.05 -4.79 17.53
C ILE A 157 2.74 -4.16 16.17
N PHE A 158 1.87 -3.15 16.14
CA PHE A 158 1.52 -2.44 14.92
C PHE A 158 2.75 -1.79 14.26
N LEU A 159 3.63 -1.14 15.03
CA LEU A 159 4.90 -0.62 14.52
C LEU A 159 5.77 -1.74 13.91
N GLY A 160 5.84 -2.90 14.56
CA GLY A 160 6.52 -4.09 14.01
C GLY A 160 5.92 -4.56 12.68
N VAL A 161 4.60 -4.60 12.58
CA VAL A 161 3.87 -4.91 11.33
C VAL A 161 4.19 -3.89 10.24
N LEU A 162 4.22 -2.59 10.57
CA LEU A 162 4.57 -1.54 9.60
C LEU A 162 6.03 -1.62 9.15
N PHE A 163 6.95 -1.98 10.04
CA PHE A 163 8.36 -2.22 9.69
C PHE A 163 8.50 -3.38 8.70
N LEU A 164 7.88 -4.54 9.01
CA LEU A 164 7.89 -5.71 8.12
C LEU A 164 7.15 -5.44 6.81
N GLY A 165 6.02 -4.73 6.87
CA GLY A 165 5.24 -4.31 5.69
C GLY A 165 6.03 -3.34 4.80
N THR A 166 6.76 -2.40 5.39
CA THR A 166 7.68 -1.50 4.67
C THR A 166 8.73 -2.29 3.92
N TRP A 167 9.41 -3.22 4.59
CA TRP A 167 10.41 -4.08 3.96
C TRP A 167 9.82 -4.98 2.86
N GLY A 168 8.72 -5.68 3.16
CA GLY A 168 8.11 -6.68 2.28
C GLY A 168 7.50 -6.07 1.03
N ILE A 169 6.60 -5.10 1.21
CA ILE A 169 5.95 -4.38 0.10
C ILE A 169 7.00 -3.57 -0.67
N GLY A 170 7.99 -2.98 0.01
CA GLY A 170 9.09 -2.28 -0.65
C GLY A 170 9.92 -3.19 -1.56
N LYS A 171 10.11 -4.46 -1.16
CA LYS A 171 10.76 -5.48 -2.01
C LYS A 171 9.90 -5.85 -3.22
N VAL A 172 8.58 -5.96 -3.05
CA VAL A 172 7.64 -6.15 -4.18
C VAL A 172 7.70 -4.98 -5.14
N TYR A 173 7.73 -3.74 -4.63
CA TYR A 173 7.86 -2.54 -5.44
C TYR A 173 9.15 -2.54 -6.26
N SER A 174 10.31 -2.75 -5.62
CA SER A 174 11.60 -2.75 -6.33
C SER A 174 11.73 -3.89 -7.36
N LYS A 175 10.99 -5.00 -7.18
CA LYS A 175 10.98 -6.13 -8.12
C LYS A 175 10.05 -5.92 -9.29
N THR A 176 8.88 -5.31 -9.07
CA THR A 176 7.80 -5.29 -10.05
C THR A 176 7.55 -3.90 -10.64
N TYR A 177 7.88 -2.84 -9.91
CA TYR A 177 7.48 -1.44 -10.16
C TYR A 177 5.96 -1.26 -10.36
N SER A 178 5.16 -2.23 -9.91
CA SER A 178 3.72 -2.32 -10.16
C SER A 178 2.95 -1.83 -8.94
N LEU A 179 2.24 -0.71 -9.10
CA LEU A 179 1.37 -0.16 -8.06
C LEU A 179 0.21 -1.11 -7.72
N LEU A 180 -0.31 -1.85 -8.70
CA LEU A 180 -1.37 -2.84 -8.45
C LEU A 180 -0.87 -3.99 -7.58
N SER A 181 0.38 -4.43 -7.77
CA SER A 181 0.97 -5.51 -6.97
C SER A 181 1.19 -5.07 -5.53
N VAL A 182 1.80 -3.89 -5.33
CA VAL A 182 2.04 -3.38 -3.97
C VAL A 182 0.73 -3.06 -3.24
N ALA A 183 -0.29 -2.56 -3.93
CA ALA A 183 -1.62 -2.33 -3.36
C ALA A 183 -2.27 -3.64 -2.88
N GLY A 184 -2.12 -4.73 -3.65
CA GLY A 184 -2.57 -6.06 -3.23
C GLY A 184 -1.88 -6.54 -1.96
N PHE A 185 -0.54 -6.45 -1.89
CA PHE A 185 0.21 -6.82 -0.68
C PHE A 185 -0.11 -5.93 0.53
N HIS A 186 -0.26 -4.61 0.33
CA HIS A 186 -0.69 -3.69 1.38
C HIS A 186 -2.05 -4.12 1.96
N SER A 187 -2.97 -4.53 1.09
CA SER A 187 -4.35 -4.81 1.45
C SER A 187 -4.56 -6.07 2.28
N LEU A 188 -3.55 -6.95 2.41
CA LEU A 188 -3.68 -8.25 3.10
C LEU A 188 -4.28 -8.14 4.50
N ASN A 189 -3.78 -7.22 5.32
CA ASN A 189 -4.33 -7.01 6.67
C ASN A 189 -5.67 -6.28 6.63
N ASN A 190 -5.84 -5.37 5.67
CA ASN A 190 -7.01 -4.50 5.58
C ASN A 190 -8.29 -5.22 5.11
N PHE A 191 -8.15 -6.39 4.48
CA PHE A 191 -9.28 -7.25 4.14
C PHE A 191 -10.02 -7.78 5.37
N PHE A 192 -9.33 -7.93 6.51
CA PHE A 192 -9.84 -8.63 7.69
C PHE A 192 -9.98 -7.68 8.88
N ARG A 193 -10.90 -6.74 8.77
CA ARG A 193 -11.09 -5.64 9.74
C ARG A 193 -11.58 -6.08 11.11
N ASN A 194 -12.23 -7.23 11.17
CA ASN A 194 -12.77 -7.79 12.41
C ASN A 194 -11.74 -8.63 13.18
N GLY A 195 -10.49 -8.67 12.70
CA GLY A 195 -9.41 -9.44 13.31
C GLY A 195 -8.90 -10.55 12.38
N LEU A 196 -7.79 -11.15 12.80
CA LEU A 196 -7.12 -12.24 12.09
C LEU A 196 -7.35 -13.54 12.86
N TYR A 197 -8.38 -14.30 12.48
CA TYR A 197 -8.60 -15.65 13.00
C TYR A 197 -7.94 -16.68 12.08
N GLN A 198 -8.13 -17.96 12.39
CA GLN A 198 -7.46 -19.05 11.68
C GLN A 198 -7.73 -19.02 10.17
N THR A 199 -8.97 -18.77 9.74
CA THR A 199 -9.32 -18.74 8.31
C THR A 199 -8.62 -17.58 7.60
N GLU A 200 -8.63 -16.40 8.18
CA GLU A 200 -8.02 -15.19 7.63
C GLU A 200 -6.51 -15.33 7.52
N LEU A 201 -5.87 -15.93 8.54
CA LEU A 201 -4.44 -16.25 8.51
C LEU A 201 -4.11 -17.26 7.41
N ILE A 202 -4.94 -18.29 7.21
CA ILE A 202 -4.78 -19.24 6.10
C ILE A 202 -4.91 -18.53 4.75
N LEU A 203 -5.92 -17.67 4.59
CA LEU A 203 -6.13 -16.90 3.37
C LEU A 203 -4.93 -16.00 3.05
N ILE A 204 -4.41 -15.29 4.05
CA ILE A 204 -3.19 -14.48 3.90
C ILE A 204 -2.01 -15.36 3.49
N ALA A 205 -1.80 -16.50 4.14
CA ALA A 205 -0.70 -17.41 3.82
C ALA A 205 -0.79 -17.95 2.38
N VAL A 206 -1.98 -18.37 1.95
CA VAL A 206 -2.24 -18.84 0.58
C VAL A 206 -1.96 -17.73 -0.44
N LEU A 207 -2.48 -16.53 -0.20
CA LEU A 207 -2.24 -15.38 -1.08
C LEU A 207 -0.74 -15.05 -1.17
N LEU A 208 -0.03 -15.00 -0.04
CA LEU A 208 1.40 -14.73 -0.01
C LEU A 208 2.20 -15.79 -0.78
N VAL A 209 1.91 -17.08 -0.60
CA VAL A 209 2.60 -18.17 -1.33
C VAL A 209 2.38 -18.02 -2.83
N ILE A 210 1.13 -17.83 -3.27
CA ILE A 210 0.79 -17.69 -4.68
C ILE A 210 1.46 -16.46 -5.29
N TRP A 211 1.37 -15.31 -4.61
CA TRP A 211 1.91 -14.04 -5.11
C TRP A 211 3.43 -14.01 -5.16
N ILE A 212 4.10 -14.49 -4.12
CA ILE A 212 5.56 -14.57 -4.10
C ILE A 212 6.05 -15.56 -5.17
N GLY A 213 5.43 -16.74 -5.26
CA GLY A 213 5.73 -17.73 -6.30
C GLY A 213 5.52 -17.16 -7.71
N PHE A 214 4.43 -16.44 -7.93
CA PHE A 214 4.13 -15.75 -9.18
C PHE A 214 5.22 -14.72 -9.54
N ILE A 215 5.61 -13.85 -8.60
CA ILE A 215 6.65 -12.83 -8.83
C ILE A 215 7.99 -13.49 -9.18
N ILE A 216 8.39 -14.54 -8.44
CA ILE A 216 9.65 -15.25 -8.69
C ILE A 216 9.63 -15.89 -10.08
N ARG A 217 8.55 -16.60 -10.43
CA ARG A 217 8.43 -17.28 -11.73
C ARG A 217 8.36 -16.30 -12.89
N TYR A 218 7.67 -15.17 -12.72
CA TYR A 218 7.59 -14.11 -13.72
C TYR A 218 8.95 -13.44 -13.96
N ASP A 219 9.73 -13.15 -12.90
CA ASP A 219 11.09 -12.60 -13.00
C ASP A 219 12.01 -13.55 -13.78
N SER A 220 11.94 -14.85 -13.51
CA SER A 220 12.72 -15.86 -14.23
C SER A 220 12.32 -15.97 -15.71
N TYR A 221 11.02 -15.97 -16.02
CA TYR A 221 10.54 -16.01 -17.40
C TYR A 221 10.98 -14.78 -18.19
N LYS A 222 10.86 -13.58 -17.61
CA LYS A 222 11.29 -12.35 -18.26
C LYS A 222 12.78 -12.35 -18.58
N LYS A 223 13.62 -12.74 -17.62
CA LYS A 223 15.08 -12.84 -17.83
C LYS A 223 15.44 -13.78 -18.97
N TYR A 224 14.71 -14.89 -19.13
CA TYR A 224 14.92 -15.80 -20.25
C TYR A 224 14.58 -15.15 -21.60
N GLN A 225 13.50 -14.37 -21.68
CA GLN A 225 13.13 -13.64 -22.90
C GLN A 225 14.13 -12.54 -23.27
N ASP A 226 14.72 -11.85 -22.29
CA ASP A 226 15.69 -10.76 -22.53
C ASP A 226 17.06 -11.27 -23.02
N ILE A 227 17.33 -12.59 -22.95
CA ILE A 227 18.59 -13.23 -23.39
C ILE A 227 18.48 -13.79 -24.82
N GLN A 228 17.26 -13.96 -25.36
CA GLN A 228 17.00 -14.44 -26.72
C GLN A 228 16.84 -13.29 -27.70
#